data_AF-A0A844XDJ7-F1
#
_entry.id   AF-A0A844XDJ7-F1
#
_cell.length_a   1.000
_cell.length_b   1.000
_cell.length_c   1.000
_cell.angle_alpha   90.00
_cell.angle_beta   90.00
_cell.angle_gamma   90.00
#
_symmetry.space_group_name_H-M   'P 1'
#
loop_
_entity.id
_entity.type
_entity.pdbx_description
1 polymer ?
#
loop_
_entity_poly.entity_id
_entity_poly.type
_entity_poly.pdbx_seq_one_letter_code
_entity_poly.pdbx_strand_id
1 'polypeptide(L)'
;MRIISDFRLFEKPPKPSAALLRWIAWRWLVLGLLVASFVALVAAMNFLGGEPIHYTNEGRNLTEEEVWELVRFFLSIGGVFLILGLLGISLIPKD
;
A
#
# COMPACT_ATOMS: atom_id res chain seq x y z
N MET A 1 -6.29 52.15 -9.00
CA MET A 1 -6.73 50.73 -8.88
C MET A 1 -5.77 49.85 -9.66
N ARG A 2 -4.81 49.22 -8.99
CA ARG A 2 -3.77 48.37 -9.62
C ARG A 2 -3.46 47.13 -8.77
N ILE A 3 -4.44 46.68 -7.98
CA ILE A 3 -4.30 45.61 -6.98
C ILE A 3 -4.72 44.25 -7.57
N ILE A 4 -5.27 44.21 -8.79
CA ILE A 4 -5.81 42.98 -9.39
C ILE A 4 -4.79 42.25 -10.29
N SER A 5 -3.63 42.85 -10.64
CA SER A 5 -2.63 42.19 -11.51
C SER A 5 -1.85 41.07 -10.81
N ASP A 6 -1.78 41.08 -9.48
CA ASP A 6 -0.93 40.16 -8.72
C ASP A 6 -1.64 38.84 -8.38
N PHE A 7 -2.93 38.70 -8.72
CA PHE A 7 -3.67 37.43 -8.57
C PHE A 7 -3.34 36.37 -9.63
N ARG A 8 -2.45 36.67 -10.60
CA ARG A 8 -1.91 35.65 -11.52
C ARG A 8 -0.90 34.71 -10.85
N LEU A 9 -0.53 34.94 -9.59
CA LEU A 9 0.33 34.03 -8.80
C LEU A 9 -0.33 32.73 -8.37
N PHE A 10 -1.63 32.52 -8.65
CA PHE A 10 -2.24 31.20 -8.63
C PHE A 10 -2.12 30.52 -10.01
N GLU A 11 -0.94 30.60 -10.63
CA GLU A 11 -0.55 29.65 -11.65
C GLU A 11 -0.60 28.26 -11.00
N LYS A 12 -1.50 27.43 -11.52
CA LYS A 12 -1.76 26.04 -11.12
C LYS A 12 -0.48 25.38 -10.56
N PRO A 13 -0.52 24.76 -9.37
CA PRO A 13 0.67 24.08 -8.84
C PRO A 13 1.23 23.17 -9.94
N PRO A 14 2.57 23.15 -10.14
CA PRO A 14 3.18 22.41 -11.23
C PRO A 14 2.66 20.98 -11.17
N LYS A 15 1.98 20.55 -12.25
CA LYS A 15 1.45 19.19 -12.30
C LYS A 15 2.65 18.24 -12.16
N PRO A 16 2.60 17.28 -11.23
CA PRO A 16 3.66 16.30 -11.12
C PRO A 16 3.85 15.62 -12.48
N SER A 17 5.10 15.46 -12.91
CA SER A 17 5.40 14.87 -14.22
C SER A 17 4.88 13.43 -14.29
N ALA A 18 4.49 12.97 -15.48
CA ALA A 18 4.06 11.59 -15.69
C ALA A 18 5.14 10.61 -15.22
N ALA A 19 6.41 10.91 -15.49
CA ALA A 19 7.56 10.16 -14.98
C ALA A 19 7.58 10.05 -13.44
N LEU A 20 7.34 11.14 -12.71
CA LEU A 20 7.30 11.13 -11.25
C LEU A 20 6.14 10.27 -10.74
N LEU A 21 4.94 10.45 -11.28
CA LEU A 21 3.76 9.69 -10.86
C LEU A 21 3.93 8.20 -11.16
N ARG A 22 4.53 7.86 -12.30
CA ARG A 22 4.81 6.48 -12.70
C ARG A 22 5.91 5.85 -11.83
N TRP A 23 6.92 6.63 -11.43
CA TRP A 23 7.91 6.20 -10.44
C TRP A 23 7.26 5.90 -9.09
N ILE A 24 6.35 6.78 -8.61
CA ILE A 24 5.58 6.55 -7.39
C ILE A 24 4.73 5.27 -7.54
N ALA A 25 4.02 5.09 -8.65
CA ALA A 25 3.19 3.90 -8.89
C ALA A 25 4.00 2.60 -8.80
N TRP A 26 5.23 2.57 -9.34
CA TRP A 26 6.15 1.45 -9.17
C TRP A 26 6.51 1.19 -7.70
N ARG A 27 6.74 2.23 -6.90
CA ARG A 27 7.02 2.08 -5.47
C ARG A 27 5.83 1.49 -4.72
N TRP A 28 4.62 1.91 -5.06
CA TRP A 28 3.39 1.36 -4.48
C TRP A 28 3.19 -0.11 -4.86
N LEU A 29 3.46 -0.47 -6.11
CA LEU A 29 3.43 -1.86 -6.56
C LEU A 29 4.41 -2.73 -5.75
N VAL A 30 5.67 -2.28 -5.63
CA VAL A 30 6.71 -2.99 -4.89
C VAL A 30 6.34 -3.12 -3.40
N LEU A 31 5.84 -2.05 -2.79
CA LEU A 31 5.40 -2.09 -1.39
C LEU A 31 4.26 -3.09 -1.19
N GLY A 32 3.27 -3.09 -2.09
CA GLY A 32 2.18 -4.05 -2.05
C GLY A 32 2.64 -5.51 -2.17
N LEU A 33 3.61 -5.78 -3.07
CA LEU A 33 4.22 -7.10 -3.21
C LEU A 33 4.98 -7.54 -1.96
N LEU A 34 5.75 -6.62 -1.36
CA LEU A 34 6.48 -6.88 -0.12
C LEU A 34 5.53 -7.22 1.03
N VAL A 35 4.47 -6.42 1.22
CA VAL A 35 3.45 -6.67 2.25
C VAL A 35 2.77 -8.02 2.00
N ALA A 36 2.31 -8.28 0.78
CA ALA A 36 1.63 -9.54 0.45
C ALA A 36 2.54 -10.77 0.68
N SER A 37 3.82 -10.67 0.31
CA SER A 37 4.80 -11.75 0.51
C SER A 37 5.09 -11.97 1.99
N PHE A 38 5.24 -10.90 2.77
CA PHE A 38 5.44 -10.98 4.22
C PHE A 38 4.25 -11.65 4.91
N VAL A 39 3.02 -11.25 4.58
CA VAL A 39 1.81 -11.85 5.16
C VAL A 39 1.66 -13.31 4.76
N ALA A 40 1.96 -13.65 3.51
CA ALA A 40 1.94 -15.03 3.04
C ALA A 40 2.97 -15.90 3.79
N LEU A 41 4.16 -15.37 4.06
CA LEU A 41 5.20 -16.05 4.85
C LEU A 41 4.73 -16.28 6.29
N VAL A 42 4.19 -15.26 6.95
CA VAL A 42 3.66 -15.37 8.32
C VAL A 42 2.53 -16.39 8.40
N ALA A 43 1.60 -16.37 7.45
CA ALA A 43 0.54 -17.36 7.36
C ALA A 43 1.11 -18.78 7.16
N ALA A 44 2.08 -18.95 6.26
CA ALA A 44 2.71 -20.25 6.04
C ALA A 44 3.42 -20.78 7.29
N MET A 45 4.16 -19.93 8.01
CA MET A 45 4.80 -20.31 9.28
C MET A 45 3.77 -20.73 10.34
N ASN A 46 2.63 -20.04 10.40
CA ASN A 46 1.57 -20.39 11.34
C ASN A 46 0.85 -21.70 10.98
N PHE A 47 0.35 -21.84 9.76
CA PHE A 47 -0.48 -22.97 9.34
C PHE A 47 0.32 -24.22 8.96
N LEU A 48 1.50 -24.06 8.37
CA LEU A 48 2.35 -25.17 7.91
C LEU A 48 3.50 -25.47 8.87
N GLY A 49 4.08 -24.42 9.46
CA GLY A 49 5.16 -24.54 10.45
C GLY A 49 4.67 -24.88 11.85
N GLY A 50 3.38 -24.68 12.14
CA GLY A 50 2.79 -24.93 13.45
C GLY A 50 3.23 -23.91 14.52
N GLU A 51 3.74 -22.75 14.12
CA GLU A 51 4.15 -21.68 15.03
C GLU A 51 2.97 -20.75 15.35
N PRO A 52 2.33 -20.86 16.53
CA PRO A 52 1.18 -20.04 16.87
C PRO A 52 1.58 -18.57 17.06
N ILE A 53 0.77 -17.66 16.51
CA ILE A 53 0.96 -16.22 16.74
C ILE A 53 0.52 -15.91 18.17
N HIS A 54 1.47 -15.43 18.98
CA HIS A 54 1.22 -15.10 20.38
C HIS A 54 0.65 -13.67 20.51
N TYR A 55 -0.48 -13.54 21.19
CA TYR A 55 -1.11 -12.26 21.48
C TYR A 55 -0.67 -11.74 22.84
N THR A 56 0.28 -10.82 22.83
CA THR A 56 0.95 -10.31 24.04
C THR A 56 0.01 -9.58 25.01
N ASN A 57 -1.07 -8.97 24.51
CA ASN A 57 -2.00 -8.22 25.37
C ASN A 57 -2.86 -9.12 26.25
N GLU A 58 -3.22 -10.31 25.77
CA GLU A 58 -4.05 -11.28 26.51
C GLU A 58 -3.25 -12.48 27.03
N GLY A 59 -1.95 -12.54 26.75
CA GLY A 59 -1.06 -13.62 27.20
C GLY A 59 -1.44 -14.99 26.65
N ARG A 60 -2.13 -15.04 25.51
CA ARG A 60 -2.61 -16.28 24.87
C ARG A 60 -2.23 -16.31 23.40
N ASN A 61 -2.33 -17.48 22.78
CA ASN A 61 -2.19 -17.60 21.34
C ASN A 61 -3.49 -17.16 20.64
N LEU A 62 -3.36 -16.60 19.44
CA LEU A 62 -4.51 -16.32 18.59
C LEU A 62 -5.19 -17.63 18.18
N THR A 63 -6.51 -17.60 18.12
CA THR A 63 -7.29 -18.68 17.52
C THR A 63 -7.08 -18.69 16.00
N GLU A 64 -7.40 -19.81 15.37
CA GLU A 64 -7.27 -19.94 13.90
C GLU A 64 -8.11 -18.87 13.16
N GLU A 65 -9.30 -18.56 13.69
CA GLU A 65 -10.19 -17.54 13.15
C GLU A 65 -9.57 -16.14 13.24
N GLU A 66 -9.00 -15.79 14.39
CA GLU A 66 -8.31 -14.51 14.61
C GLU A 66 -7.08 -14.36 13.70
N VAL A 67 -6.31 -15.43 13.51
CA VAL A 67 -5.20 -15.44 12.55
C VAL A 67 -5.71 -15.19 11.13
N TRP A 68 -6.83 -15.81 10.74
CA TRP A 68 -7.39 -15.58 9.41
C TRP A 68 -7.87 -14.15 9.20
N GLU A 69 -8.51 -13.56 10.21
CA GLU A 69 -8.90 -12.15 10.18
C GLU A 69 -7.69 -11.24 10.04
N LEU A 70 -6.62 -11.50 10.80
CA LEU A 70 -5.37 -10.76 10.75
C LEU A 70 -4.73 -10.84 9.35
N VAL A 71 -4.65 -12.04 8.78
CA VAL A 71 -4.10 -12.27 7.44
C VAL A 71 -4.93 -11.53 6.38
N ARG A 72 -6.26 -11.63 6.43
CA ARG A 72 -7.15 -10.91 5.49
C ARG A 72 -6.99 -9.40 5.61
N PHE A 73 -6.91 -8.88 6.84
CA PHE A 73 -6.70 -7.46 7.09
C PHE A 73 -5.40 -6.97 6.45
N PHE A 74 -4.26 -7.62 6.73
CA PHE A 74 -2.99 -7.20 6.14
C PHE A 74 -2.92 -7.42 4.62
N LEU A 75 -3.50 -8.50 4.10
CA LEU A 75 -3.62 -8.70 2.64
C LEU A 75 -4.47 -7.62 1.98
N SER A 76 -5.52 -7.13 2.64
CA SER A 76 -6.32 -6.01 2.11
C SER A 76 -5.48 -4.73 1.98
N ILE A 77 -4.63 -4.44 2.96
CA ILE A 77 -3.71 -3.29 2.93
C ILE A 77 -2.71 -3.45 1.77
N GLY A 78 -2.05 -4.62 1.68
CA GLY A 78 -1.13 -4.92 0.58
C GLY A 78 -1.83 -4.87 -0.80
N GLY A 79 -3.07 -5.36 -0.87
CA GLY A 79 -3.91 -5.33 -2.06
C GLY A 79 -4.22 -3.91 -2.54
N VAL A 80 -4.49 -2.97 -1.63
CA VAL A 80 -4.67 -1.55 -1.99
C VAL A 80 -3.42 -0.99 -2.66
N PHE A 81 -2.24 -1.24 -2.09
CA PHE A 81 -0.97 -0.80 -2.68
C PHE A 81 -0.71 -1.43 -4.06
N LEU A 82 -0.99 -2.73 -4.22
CA LEU A 82 -0.88 -3.43 -5.49
C LEU A 82 -1.81 -2.84 -6.56
N ILE A 83 -3.09 -2.66 -6.22
CA ILE A 83 -4.10 -2.13 -7.15
C ILE A 83 -3.73 -0.72 -7.58
N LEU A 84 -3.40 0.17 -6.63
CA LEU A 84 -3.02 1.54 -6.95
C LEU A 84 -1.72 1.60 -7.76
N GLY A 85 -0.75 0.75 -7.46
CA GLY A 85 0.48 0.61 -8.24
C GLY A 85 0.20 0.14 -9.67
N LEU A 86 -0.61 -0.92 -9.84
CA LEU A 86 -1.00 -1.45 -11.15
C LEU A 86 -1.78 -0.42 -11.98
N LEU A 87 -2.76 0.25 -11.37
CA LEU A 87 -3.54 1.30 -12.01
C LEU A 87 -2.62 2.46 -12.43
N GLY A 88 -1.72 2.90 -11.57
CA GLY A 88 -0.76 3.96 -11.90
C GLY A 88 0.17 3.56 -13.06
N ILE A 89 0.71 2.34 -13.06
CA ILE A 89 1.57 1.85 -14.15
C ILE A 89 0.80 1.68 -15.46
N SER A 90 -0.48 1.30 -15.40
CA SER A 90 -1.29 1.00 -16.59
C SER A 90 -1.91 2.26 -17.20
N LEU A 91 -2.31 3.23 -16.38
CA LEU A 91 -3.04 4.43 -16.80
C LEU A 91 -2.13 5.65 -17.04
N ILE A 92 -0.96 5.72 -16.39
CA ILE A 92 -0.06 6.87 -16.56
C ILE A 92 0.81 6.66 -17.80
N PRO A 93 0.82 7.61 -18.76
CA PRO A 93 1.65 7.56 -19.96
C PRO A 93 3.14 7.35 -19.63
N LYS A 94 3.88 6.75 -20.55
CA LYS A 94 5.33 6.57 -20.42
C LYS A 94 6.14 7.81 -20.84
N ASP A 95 5.47 8.77 -21.49
CA ASP A 95 6.04 9.95 -22.12
C ASP A 95 6.23 11.12 -21.13
#